data_AF-A0AAU1MCM4-F1
#
_entry.id   AF-A0AAU1MCM4-F1
#
_cell.length_a   1.000
_cell.length_b   1.000
_cell.length_c   1.000
_cell.angle_alpha   90.00
_cell.angle_beta   90.00
_cell.angle_gamma   90.00
#
_symmetry.space_group_name_H-M   'P 1'
#
loop_
_entity.id
_entity.type
_entity.pdbx_description
1 polymer ?
#
loop_
_entity_poly.entity_id
_entity_poly.type
_entity_poly.pdbx_seq_one_letter_code
_entity_poly.pdbx_strand_id
1 'polypeptide(L)'
;MSTVRKVGLVGWGAIGRVVGTALAEQQVPGAELTCIIDNRPLGDTAPAPQRTFDEALECCDLIVEAAGQGVVREWGERVLASGTDLLVASTGALTDDELSKRLLATGPGRVYFTGGAVGGLDLLQAVRSLGPLDEVRLTTTKLPSTLEQPWMDEELLSKLRTATGPVEVMSGTARDIPVKFPKSTNVAASVALAVGDLDAVRVRVVADPGARHTRHVVEASGAHGAYRFDVAHLPDPGNPATSQVVPYAVLRSLAALAGRTGQIL
;
A
#
# COMPACT_ATOMS: atom_id res chain seq x y z
N MET A 1 28.09 -13.62 -7.43
CA MET A 1 27.70 -12.33 -8.05
C MET A 1 26.22 -12.16 -7.76
N SER A 2 25.81 -11.04 -7.15
CA SER A 2 24.39 -10.77 -6.93
C SER A 2 23.72 -10.66 -8.30
N THR A 3 22.80 -11.57 -8.62
CA THR A 3 22.01 -11.52 -9.86
C THR A 3 21.12 -10.29 -9.82
N VAL A 4 21.22 -9.43 -10.84
CA VAL A 4 20.33 -8.28 -11.00
C VAL A 4 18.90 -8.81 -11.17
N ARG A 5 17.97 -8.31 -10.36
CA ARG A 5 16.54 -8.64 -10.43
C ARG A 5 15.92 -7.96 -11.66
N LYS A 6 15.31 -8.73 -12.55
CA LYS A 6 14.50 -8.22 -13.66
C LYS A 6 13.10 -7.87 -13.16
N VAL A 7 12.71 -6.61 -13.30
CA VAL A 7 11.48 -6.05 -12.73
C VAL A 7 10.48 -5.72 -13.83
N GLY A 8 9.28 -6.30 -13.72
CA GLY A 8 8.10 -5.87 -14.46
C GLY A 8 7.27 -4.93 -13.59
N LEU A 9 6.94 -3.74 -14.10
CA LEU A 9 6.14 -2.76 -13.37
C LEU A 9 4.70 -2.74 -13.89
N VAL A 10 3.74 -3.00 -13.02
CA VAL A 10 2.31 -2.96 -13.36
C VAL A 10 1.70 -1.62 -12.93
N GLY A 11 1.16 -0.90 -13.90
CA GLY A 11 0.52 0.41 -13.75
C GLY A 11 1.49 1.55 -14.00
N TRP A 12 1.24 2.34 -15.06
CA TRP A 12 1.97 3.55 -15.42
C TRP A 12 1.24 4.82 -14.94
N GLY A 13 0.82 4.78 -13.67
CA GLY A 13 0.14 5.86 -12.96
C GLY A 13 1.10 6.77 -12.18
N ALA A 14 0.57 7.46 -11.16
CA ALA A 14 1.37 8.36 -10.30
C ALA A 14 2.52 7.61 -9.59
N ILE A 15 2.23 6.47 -8.97
CA ILE A 15 3.24 5.63 -8.31
C ILE A 15 4.20 5.01 -9.34
N GLY A 16 3.63 4.37 -10.37
CA GLY A 16 4.41 3.67 -11.39
C GLY A 16 5.41 4.56 -12.10
N ARG A 17 5.04 5.79 -12.48
CA ARG A 17 5.98 6.73 -13.11
C ARG A 17 7.19 7.01 -12.24
N VAL A 18 6.99 7.30 -10.96
CA VAL A 18 8.12 7.54 -10.03
C VAL A 18 9.01 6.31 -9.90
N VAL A 19 8.40 5.12 -9.71
CA VAL A 19 9.14 3.87 -9.53
C VAL A 19 9.92 3.48 -10.80
N GLY A 20 9.27 3.53 -11.96
CA GLY A 20 9.89 3.15 -13.23
C GLY A 20 10.95 4.15 -13.69
N THR A 21 10.75 5.45 -13.49
CA THR A 21 11.80 6.45 -13.74
C THR A 21 13.02 6.21 -12.86
N ALA A 22 12.84 5.97 -11.55
CA ALA A 22 13.95 5.68 -10.64
C ALA A 22 14.72 4.40 -11.03
N LEU A 23 14.02 3.36 -11.50
CA LEU A 23 14.68 2.15 -12.01
C LEU A 23 15.45 2.41 -13.31
N ALA A 24 14.88 3.16 -14.25
CA ALA A 24 15.51 3.52 -15.52
C ALA A 24 16.78 4.37 -15.31
N GLU A 25 16.75 5.26 -14.32
CA GLU A 25 17.88 6.06 -13.87
C GLU A 25 18.86 5.29 -12.95
N GLN A 26 18.67 3.98 -12.79
CA GLN A 26 19.53 3.08 -12.00
C GLN A 26 19.68 3.49 -10.52
N GLN A 27 18.66 4.14 -9.96
CA GLN A 27 18.66 4.60 -8.56
C GLN A 27 18.43 3.44 -7.56
N VAL A 28 18.07 2.25 -8.05
CA VAL A 28 17.90 1.03 -7.25
C VAL A 28 18.94 -0.02 -7.69
N PRO A 29 20.14 -0.02 -7.08
CA PRO A 29 21.17 -1.00 -7.43
C PRO A 29 20.66 -2.44 -7.26
N GLY A 30 20.96 -3.29 -8.24
CA GLY A 30 20.55 -4.69 -8.24
C GLY A 30 19.14 -4.95 -8.78
N ALA A 31 18.45 -3.92 -9.29
CA ALA A 31 17.16 -4.06 -9.98
C ALA A 31 17.21 -3.37 -11.36
N GLU A 32 16.59 -3.99 -12.36
CA GLU A 32 16.49 -3.48 -13.72
C GLU A 32 15.03 -3.47 -14.16
N LEU A 33 14.54 -2.33 -14.69
CA LEU A 33 13.20 -2.27 -15.29
C LEU A 33 13.21 -2.95 -16.66
N THR A 34 12.53 -4.09 -16.78
CA THR A 34 12.47 -4.88 -18.01
C THR A 34 11.26 -4.53 -18.87
N CYS A 35 10.11 -4.28 -18.25
CA CYS A 35 8.89 -3.91 -18.96
C CYS A 35 7.89 -3.17 -18.06
N ILE A 36 6.90 -2.57 -18.70
CA ILE A 36 5.75 -1.96 -18.04
C ILE A 36 4.47 -2.65 -18.55
N ILE A 37 3.58 -2.98 -17.63
CA ILE A 37 2.24 -3.53 -17.93
C ILE A 37 1.21 -2.47 -17.56
N ASP A 38 0.46 -1.96 -18.52
CA ASP A 38 -0.66 -1.04 -18.30
C ASP A 38 -1.78 -1.38 -19.29
N ASN A 39 -3.03 -1.10 -18.92
CA ASN A 39 -4.18 -1.32 -19.80
C ASN A 39 -4.32 -0.24 -20.88
N ARG A 40 -3.65 0.89 -20.70
CA ARG A 40 -3.59 1.97 -21.69
C ARG A 40 -2.29 1.87 -22.49
N PRO A 41 -2.30 2.25 -23.77
CA PRO A 41 -1.08 2.40 -24.54
C PRO A 41 -0.10 3.33 -23.82
N LEU A 42 1.13 2.88 -23.66
CA LEU A 42 2.22 3.74 -23.21
C LEU A 42 2.62 4.66 -24.36
N GLY A 43 2.72 5.96 -24.09
CA GLY A 43 3.32 6.89 -25.03
C GLY A 43 4.85 6.73 -25.06
N ASP A 44 5.50 7.48 -25.96
CA ASP A 44 6.96 7.40 -26.22
C ASP A 44 7.85 7.78 -25.02
N THR A 45 7.26 8.24 -23.92
CA THR A 45 7.97 8.66 -22.70
C THR A 45 8.18 7.53 -21.69
N ALA A 46 7.65 6.33 -21.96
CA ALA A 46 7.89 5.18 -21.09
C ALA A 46 9.35 4.70 -21.20
N PRO A 47 10.05 4.49 -20.07
CA PRO A 47 11.46 4.12 -20.08
C PRO A 47 11.73 2.64 -20.42
N ALA A 48 10.68 1.85 -20.63
CA ALA A 48 10.77 0.42 -20.93
C ALA A 48 9.59 0.01 -21.83
N PRO A 49 9.71 -1.09 -22.59
CA PRO A 49 8.66 -1.54 -23.49
C PRO A 49 7.38 -1.93 -22.73
N GLN A 50 6.22 -1.62 -23.32
CA GLN A 50 4.95 -2.16 -22.85
C GLN A 50 4.88 -3.66 -23.16
N ARG A 51 4.47 -4.48 -22.19
CA ARG A 51 4.23 -5.91 -22.37
C ARG A 51 2.91 -6.33 -21.74
N THR A 52 2.39 -7.47 -22.20
CA THR A 52 1.33 -8.20 -21.50
C THR A 52 1.88 -8.85 -20.23
N PHE A 53 0.98 -9.30 -19.35
CA PHE A 53 1.39 -10.07 -18.17
C PHE A 53 2.14 -11.34 -18.56
N ASP A 54 1.64 -12.10 -19.53
CA ASP A 54 2.25 -13.37 -19.94
C ASP A 54 3.69 -13.18 -20.44
N GLU A 55 3.93 -12.19 -21.31
CA GLU A 55 5.28 -11.84 -21.78
C GLU A 55 6.20 -11.32 -20.67
N ALA A 56 5.63 -10.74 -19.60
CA ALA A 56 6.39 -10.27 -18.45
C ALA A 56 6.82 -11.44 -17.54
N LEU A 57 5.95 -12.43 -17.34
CA LEU A 57 6.26 -13.62 -16.53
C LEU A 57 7.37 -14.48 -17.14
N GLU A 58 7.55 -14.43 -18.46
CA GLU A 58 8.64 -15.11 -19.15
C GLU A 58 10.03 -14.47 -18.94
N CYS A 59 10.08 -13.18 -18.56
CA CYS A 59 11.32 -12.41 -18.53
C CYS A 59 11.63 -11.68 -17.22
N CYS A 60 10.71 -11.65 -16.25
CA CYS A 60 10.86 -10.93 -14.99
C CYS A 60 10.98 -11.88 -13.79
N ASP A 61 11.85 -11.51 -12.85
CA ASP A 61 12.02 -12.21 -11.56
C ASP A 61 11.10 -11.63 -10.46
N LEU A 62 10.61 -10.41 -10.67
CA LEU A 62 9.75 -9.68 -9.74
C LEU A 62 8.75 -8.83 -10.51
N ILE A 63 7.48 -8.94 -10.16
CA ILE A 63 6.44 -7.99 -10.56
C ILE A 63 6.19 -7.00 -9.42
N VAL A 64 6.24 -5.70 -9.73
CA VAL A 64 5.85 -4.62 -8.81
C VAL A 64 4.47 -4.12 -9.22
N GLU A 65 3.47 -4.34 -8.37
CA GLU A 65 2.11 -3.89 -8.59
C GLU A 65 1.88 -2.48 -8.02
N ALA A 66 1.48 -1.56 -8.90
CA ALA A 66 1.09 -0.18 -8.58
C ALA A 66 -0.10 0.32 -9.44
N ALA A 67 -1.02 -0.59 -9.78
CA ALA A 67 -2.17 -0.35 -10.65
C ALA A 67 -3.52 -0.36 -9.93
N GLY A 68 -3.64 -1.12 -8.85
CA GLY A 68 -4.84 -1.20 -8.03
C GLY A 68 -5.17 -2.63 -7.58
N GLN A 69 -6.07 -2.72 -6.60
CA GLN A 69 -6.48 -3.98 -5.99
C GLN A 69 -7.13 -4.96 -6.97
N GLY A 70 -7.76 -4.47 -8.05
CA GLY A 70 -8.35 -5.32 -9.09
C GLY A 70 -7.29 -6.18 -9.77
N VAL A 71 -6.12 -5.61 -10.05
CA VAL A 71 -5.01 -6.33 -10.66
C VAL A 71 -4.43 -7.38 -9.72
N VAL A 72 -4.35 -7.07 -8.42
CA VAL A 72 -3.93 -8.05 -7.40
C VAL A 72 -4.88 -9.25 -7.37
N ARG A 73 -6.20 -9.01 -7.41
CA ARG A 73 -7.22 -10.08 -7.42
C ARG A 73 -7.16 -10.94 -8.68
N GLU A 74 -6.93 -10.32 -9.82
CA GLU A 74 -6.96 -11.00 -11.12
C GLU A 74 -5.67 -11.76 -11.41
N TRP A 75 -4.51 -11.16 -11.10
CA TRP A 75 -3.22 -11.68 -11.54
C TRP A 75 -2.35 -12.24 -10.42
N GLY A 76 -2.60 -11.89 -9.15
CA GLY A 76 -1.68 -12.16 -8.06
C GLY A 76 -1.27 -13.64 -7.93
N GLU A 77 -2.24 -14.55 -7.94
CA GLU A 77 -1.97 -16.00 -7.87
C GLU A 77 -1.26 -16.51 -9.12
N ARG A 78 -1.60 -16.01 -10.31
CA ARG A 78 -0.95 -16.43 -11.57
C ARG A 78 0.51 -16.00 -11.61
N VAL A 79 0.82 -14.80 -11.14
CA VAL A 79 2.21 -14.33 -10.99
C VAL A 79 2.97 -15.26 -10.05
N LEU A 80 2.46 -15.51 -8.85
CA LEU A 80 3.15 -16.34 -7.85
C LEU A 80 3.31 -17.80 -8.32
N ALA A 81 2.30 -18.37 -8.96
CA ALA A 81 2.32 -19.73 -9.50
C ALA A 81 3.36 -19.92 -10.61
N SER A 82 3.70 -18.86 -11.34
CA SER A 82 4.76 -18.90 -12.37
C SER A 82 6.18 -18.96 -11.79
N GLY A 83 6.34 -18.69 -10.49
CA GLY A 83 7.64 -18.58 -9.84
C GLY A 83 8.19 -17.16 -9.73
N THR A 84 7.54 -16.19 -10.37
CA THR A 84 7.89 -14.77 -10.26
C THR A 84 7.44 -14.22 -8.90
N ASP A 85 8.32 -13.49 -8.21
CA ASP A 85 7.97 -12.81 -6.96
C ASP A 85 6.99 -11.64 -7.25
N LEU A 86 6.17 -11.27 -6.27
CA LEU A 86 5.18 -10.18 -6.41
C LEU A 86 5.32 -9.19 -5.25
N LEU A 87 5.58 -7.91 -5.54
CA LEU A 87 5.52 -6.82 -4.59
C LEU A 87 4.23 -6.01 -4.79
N VAL A 88 3.35 -6.02 -3.79
CA VAL A 88 2.03 -5.37 -3.85
C VAL A 88 2.05 -4.01 -3.14
N ALA A 89 1.72 -2.94 -3.87
CA ALA A 89 1.47 -1.61 -3.28
C ALA A 89 -0.01 -1.45 -2.87
N SER A 90 -0.93 -2.09 -3.58
CA SER A 90 -2.37 -2.00 -3.32
C SER A 90 -2.83 -2.98 -2.23
N THR A 91 -2.26 -2.86 -1.04
CA THR A 91 -2.51 -3.77 0.10
C THR A 91 -3.97 -3.84 0.53
N GLY A 92 -4.79 -2.86 0.16
CA GLY A 92 -6.23 -2.90 0.33
C GLY A 92 -6.93 -4.12 -0.30
N ALA A 93 -6.30 -4.82 -1.24
CA ALA A 93 -6.82 -6.08 -1.76
C ALA A 93 -6.91 -7.17 -0.67
N LEU A 94 -6.06 -7.07 0.36
CA LEU A 94 -5.87 -8.08 1.41
C LEU A 94 -6.90 -7.98 2.54
N THR A 95 -7.86 -7.07 2.41
CA THR A 95 -9.05 -7.04 3.27
C THR A 95 -10.03 -8.16 2.92
N ASP A 96 -9.81 -8.82 1.77
CA ASP A 96 -10.42 -10.10 1.41
C ASP A 96 -9.55 -11.23 1.97
N ASP A 97 -10.02 -11.88 3.03
CA ASP A 97 -9.29 -12.94 3.72
C ASP A 97 -8.99 -14.14 2.82
N GLU A 98 -9.90 -14.49 1.91
CA GLU A 98 -9.71 -15.63 1.03
C GLU A 98 -8.66 -15.32 -0.02
N LEU A 99 -8.68 -14.11 -0.61
CA LEU A 99 -7.58 -13.66 -1.47
C LEU A 99 -6.25 -13.67 -0.71
N SER A 100 -6.21 -13.10 0.49
CA SER A 100 -5.00 -13.01 1.30
C SER A 100 -4.41 -14.39 1.58
N LYS A 101 -5.24 -15.35 2.01
CA LYS A 101 -4.82 -16.75 2.23
C LYS A 101 -4.28 -17.39 0.96
N ARG A 102 -4.96 -17.21 -0.17
CA ARG A 102 -4.50 -17.77 -1.45
C ARG A 102 -3.14 -17.20 -1.85
N LEU A 103 -2.98 -15.87 -1.84
CA LEU A 103 -1.70 -15.23 -2.17
C LEU A 103 -0.55 -15.67 -1.26
N LEU A 104 -0.80 -15.87 0.03
CA LEU A 104 0.22 -16.34 0.98
C LEU A 104 0.56 -17.83 0.80
N ALA A 105 -0.35 -18.62 0.25
CA ALA A 105 -0.16 -20.06 0.02
C ALA A 105 0.36 -20.39 -1.39
N THR A 106 0.15 -19.52 -2.37
CA THR A 106 0.63 -19.74 -3.75
C THR A 106 2.14 -19.62 -3.83
N GLY A 107 2.76 -20.55 -4.57
CA GLY A 107 4.18 -20.53 -4.92
C GLY A 107 4.42 -21.19 -6.28
N PRO A 108 5.66 -21.20 -6.80
CA PRO A 108 6.90 -21.02 -6.05
C PRO A 108 7.37 -19.57 -5.83
N GLY A 109 6.71 -18.58 -6.46
CA GLY A 109 7.00 -17.17 -6.22
C GLY A 109 6.58 -16.73 -4.81
N ARG A 110 7.16 -15.63 -4.32
CA ARG A 110 6.85 -15.07 -3.00
C ARG A 110 6.15 -13.72 -3.12
N VAL A 111 5.14 -13.53 -2.28
CA VAL A 111 4.42 -12.25 -2.16
C VAL A 111 5.07 -11.37 -1.09
N TYR A 112 5.18 -10.08 -1.40
CA TYR A 112 5.67 -9.04 -0.51
C TYR A 112 4.70 -7.86 -0.53
N PHE A 113 4.66 -7.10 0.56
CA PHE A 113 3.78 -5.95 0.72
C PHE A 113 4.59 -4.72 1.09
N THR A 114 4.26 -3.59 0.48
CA THR A 114 4.88 -2.32 0.88
C THR A 114 4.21 -1.78 2.15
N GLY A 115 4.96 -1.05 2.98
CA GLY A 115 4.40 -0.36 4.15
C GLY A 115 3.49 0.83 3.80
N GLY A 116 3.50 1.26 2.54
CA GLY A 116 2.65 2.35 2.05
C GLY A 116 2.93 3.66 2.77
N ALA A 117 1.88 4.27 3.34
CA ALA A 117 1.94 5.60 3.94
C ALA A 117 2.09 5.57 5.48
N VAL A 118 2.45 4.44 6.08
CA VAL A 118 2.66 4.30 7.53
C VAL A 118 3.99 3.66 7.87
N GLY A 119 4.48 3.93 9.09
CA GLY A 119 5.68 3.31 9.65
C GLY A 119 5.34 2.45 10.87
N GLY A 120 6.35 1.71 11.37
CA GLY A 120 6.22 0.90 12.58
C GLY A 120 5.59 -0.48 12.39
N LEU A 121 5.29 -0.87 11.15
CA LEU A 121 4.70 -2.17 10.83
C LEU A 121 5.64 -3.33 11.19
N ASP A 122 6.93 -3.13 10.98
CA ASP A 122 8.03 -3.99 11.42
C ASP A 122 8.01 -4.22 12.94
N LEU A 123 7.89 -3.14 13.72
CA LEU A 123 7.80 -3.24 15.18
C LEU A 123 6.50 -3.93 15.61
N LEU A 124 5.36 -3.61 14.98
CA LEU A 124 4.09 -4.28 15.29
C LEU A 124 4.15 -5.79 15.01
N GLN A 125 4.79 -6.21 13.92
CA GLN A 125 5.02 -7.62 13.61
C GLN A 125 5.92 -8.30 14.66
N ALA A 126 6.99 -7.62 15.08
CA ALA A 126 7.88 -8.13 16.12
C ALA A 126 7.18 -8.26 17.47
N VAL A 127 6.42 -7.25 17.89
CA VAL A 127 5.68 -7.23 19.16
C VAL A 127 4.59 -8.30 19.18
N ARG A 128 3.85 -8.46 18.08
CA ARG A 128 2.85 -9.54 17.93
C ARG A 128 3.46 -10.93 18.12
N SER A 129 4.74 -11.10 17.77
CA SER A 129 5.45 -12.38 17.96
C SER A 129 5.80 -12.66 19.42
N LEU A 130 5.74 -11.66 20.31
CA LEU A 130 5.87 -11.84 21.76
C LEU A 130 4.54 -12.26 22.41
N GLY A 131 3.40 -11.88 21.82
CA GLY A 131 2.06 -12.18 22.30
C GLY A 131 1.00 -11.29 21.65
N PRO A 132 -0.30 -11.52 21.93
CA PRO A 132 -1.37 -10.68 21.41
C PRO A 132 -1.24 -9.23 21.90
N LEU A 133 -1.63 -8.30 21.04
CA LEU A 133 -1.86 -6.90 21.41
C LEU A 133 -3.28 -6.79 22.01
N ASP A 134 -3.41 -6.06 23.12
CA ASP A 134 -4.71 -5.84 23.78
C ASP A 134 -5.56 -4.84 22.98
N GLU A 135 -4.91 -3.84 22.39
CA GLU A 135 -5.57 -2.80 21.61
C GLU A 135 -4.68 -2.33 20.45
N VAL A 136 -5.29 -2.21 19.27
CA VAL A 136 -4.70 -1.54 18.12
C VAL A 136 -5.71 -0.57 17.52
N ARG A 137 -5.30 0.70 17.38
CA ARG A 137 -6.09 1.79 16.81
C ARG A 137 -5.34 2.45 15.66
N LEU A 138 -6.04 2.68 14.56
CA LEU A 138 -5.60 3.52 13.46
C LEU A 138 -6.55 4.72 13.35
N THR A 139 -6.04 5.93 13.53
CA THR A 139 -6.77 7.15 13.20
C THR A 139 -6.22 7.75 11.93
N THR A 140 -7.05 7.89 10.91
CA THR A 140 -6.71 8.59 9.66
C THR A 140 -7.43 9.92 9.62
N THR A 141 -6.68 11.02 9.57
CA THR A 141 -7.20 12.37 9.45
C THR A 141 -6.91 12.92 8.06
N LYS A 142 -7.94 13.42 7.38
CA LYS A 142 -7.83 14.04 6.04
C LYS A 142 -8.67 15.30 5.95
N LEU A 143 -8.45 16.06 4.87
CA LEU A 143 -9.32 17.17 4.49
C LEU A 143 -10.74 16.65 4.17
N PRO A 144 -11.80 17.35 4.59
CA PRO A 144 -13.18 16.94 4.35
C PRO A 144 -13.48 16.62 2.87
N SER A 145 -12.99 17.46 1.96
CA SER A 145 -13.19 17.31 0.50
C SER A 145 -12.64 16.00 -0.09
N THR A 146 -11.67 15.37 0.59
CA THR A 146 -11.07 14.09 0.15
C THR A 146 -11.82 12.87 0.68
N LEU A 147 -12.73 13.08 1.63
CA LEU A 147 -13.48 12.02 2.31
C LEU A 147 -14.92 11.91 1.84
N GLU A 148 -15.46 12.87 1.08
CA GLU A 148 -16.82 12.75 0.53
C GLU A 148 -16.99 11.46 -0.28
N GLN A 149 -18.02 10.67 0.03
CA GLN A 149 -18.35 9.42 -0.66
C GLN A 149 -19.82 9.38 -1.08
N PRO A 150 -20.17 8.66 -2.16
CA PRO A 150 -21.55 8.59 -2.65
C PRO A 150 -22.58 7.99 -1.67
N TRP A 151 -22.14 7.25 -0.66
CA TRP A 151 -23.04 6.64 0.34
C TRP A 151 -23.42 7.59 1.47
N MET A 152 -22.76 8.73 1.60
CA MET A 152 -23.01 9.70 2.68
C MET A 152 -24.34 10.42 2.42
N ASP A 153 -25.13 10.60 3.46
CA ASP A 153 -26.33 11.41 3.40
C ASP A 153 -26.01 12.92 3.41
N GLU A 154 -27.03 13.74 3.12
CA GLU A 154 -26.86 15.19 3.05
C GLU A 154 -26.50 15.81 4.40
N GLU A 155 -26.94 15.20 5.51
CA GLU A 155 -26.61 15.67 6.85
C GLU A 155 -25.11 15.53 7.13
N LEU A 156 -24.53 14.35 6.85
CA LEU A 156 -23.11 14.10 6.99
C LEU A 156 -22.30 14.97 6.03
N LEU A 157 -22.70 15.08 4.76
CA LEU A 157 -22.01 15.94 3.79
C LEU A 157 -22.02 17.42 4.23
N SER A 158 -23.16 17.93 4.69
CA SER A 158 -23.28 19.28 5.23
C SER A 158 -22.38 19.49 6.44
N LYS A 159 -22.36 18.53 7.37
CA LYS A 159 -21.47 18.55 8.54
C LYS A 159 -19.99 18.58 8.15
N LEU A 160 -19.57 17.76 7.19
CA LEU A 160 -18.18 17.73 6.71
C LEU A 160 -17.77 19.06 6.06
N ARG A 161 -18.67 19.68 5.29
CA ARG A 161 -18.41 20.94 4.57
C ARG A 161 -18.41 22.18 5.45
N THR A 162 -19.17 22.16 6.55
CA THR A 162 -19.38 23.35 7.41
C THR A 162 -18.68 23.28 8.76
N ALA A 163 -18.15 22.12 9.15
CA ALA A 163 -17.43 21.97 10.41
C ALA A 163 -16.26 22.95 10.51
N THR A 164 -16.01 23.44 11.73
CA THR A 164 -14.86 24.28 12.08
C THR A 164 -13.78 23.53 12.87
N GLY A 165 -14.01 22.25 13.13
CA GLY A 165 -13.07 21.35 13.82
C GLY A 165 -13.25 19.90 13.38
N PRO A 166 -12.46 18.98 13.95
CA PRO A 166 -12.44 17.58 13.53
C PRO A 166 -13.81 16.89 13.70
N VAL A 167 -14.23 16.14 12.67
CA VAL A 167 -15.44 15.33 12.64
C VAL A 167 -15.07 13.88 12.38
N GLU A 168 -15.46 12.98 13.28
CA GLU A 168 -15.44 11.55 12.96
C GLU A 168 -16.48 11.26 11.88
N VAL A 169 -15.99 10.76 10.74
CA VAL A 169 -16.82 10.41 9.59
C VAL A 169 -17.33 8.98 9.71
N MET A 170 -16.46 8.09 10.20
CA MET A 170 -16.76 6.67 10.39
C MET A 170 -15.78 6.06 11.38
N SER A 171 -16.26 5.08 12.14
CA SER A 171 -15.44 4.14 12.91
C SER A 171 -15.88 2.70 12.63
N GLY A 172 -14.94 1.77 12.76
CA GLY A 172 -15.14 0.34 12.47
C GLY A 172 -13.83 -0.43 12.62
N THR A 173 -13.76 -1.65 12.09
CA THR A 173 -12.51 -2.41 12.00
C THR A 173 -11.77 -2.13 10.69
N ALA A 174 -10.55 -2.68 10.54
CA ALA A 174 -9.86 -2.68 9.25
C ALA A 174 -10.55 -3.54 8.19
N ARG A 175 -11.55 -4.35 8.56
CA ARG A 175 -12.47 -5.04 7.64
C ARG A 175 -13.59 -4.11 7.16
N ASP A 176 -14.15 -3.29 8.05
CA ASP A 176 -15.35 -2.48 7.77
C ASP A 176 -15.05 -1.24 6.93
N ILE A 177 -14.04 -0.46 7.33
CA ILE A 177 -13.72 0.84 6.70
C ILE A 177 -13.50 0.70 5.18
N PRO A 178 -12.79 -0.34 4.69
CA PRO A 178 -12.60 -0.54 3.27
C PRO A 178 -13.85 -0.62 2.39
N VAL A 179 -14.94 -1.15 2.93
CA VAL A 179 -16.21 -1.27 2.21
C VAL A 179 -16.77 0.11 1.85
N LYS A 180 -16.58 1.10 2.73
CA LYS A 180 -17.07 2.47 2.57
C LYS A 180 -16.03 3.43 1.99
N PHE A 181 -14.75 3.14 2.12
CA PHE A 181 -13.64 3.97 1.64
C PHE A 181 -12.66 3.20 0.75
N PRO A 182 -13.09 2.58 -0.36
CA PRO A 182 -12.26 1.66 -1.18
C PRO A 182 -10.96 2.27 -1.73
N LYS A 183 -10.88 3.61 -1.83
CA LYS A 183 -9.69 4.34 -2.27
C LYS A 183 -8.68 4.63 -1.14
N SER A 184 -9.04 4.43 0.13
CA SER A 184 -8.22 4.77 1.30
C SER A 184 -8.00 3.57 2.24
N THR A 185 -7.99 2.35 1.69
CA THR A 185 -8.00 1.10 2.48
C THR A 185 -6.61 0.56 2.76
N ASN A 186 -5.62 0.93 1.94
CA ASN A 186 -4.28 0.34 1.99
C ASN A 186 -3.64 0.51 3.37
N VAL A 187 -3.79 1.67 4.03
CA VAL A 187 -3.18 1.87 5.35
C VAL A 187 -3.81 0.96 6.42
N ALA A 188 -5.14 0.85 6.44
CA ALA A 188 -5.84 -0.05 7.37
C ALA A 188 -5.44 -1.51 7.12
N ALA A 189 -5.39 -1.92 5.86
CA ALA A 189 -4.95 -3.25 5.46
C ALA A 189 -3.50 -3.53 5.86
N SER A 190 -2.57 -2.59 5.63
CA SER A 190 -1.16 -2.72 6.01
C SER A 190 -0.95 -2.85 7.51
N VAL A 191 -1.70 -2.09 8.32
CA VAL A 191 -1.66 -2.22 9.79
C VAL A 191 -2.24 -3.57 10.22
N ALA A 192 -3.38 -3.98 9.65
CA ALA A 192 -3.97 -5.28 9.94
C ALA A 192 -3.07 -6.46 9.53
N LEU A 193 -2.34 -6.36 8.42
CA LEU A 193 -1.34 -7.35 8.02
C LEU A 193 -0.20 -7.46 9.03
N ALA A 194 0.27 -6.33 9.57
CA ALA A 194 1.29 -6.32 10.60
C ALA A 194 0.82 -6.95 11.92
N VAL A 195 -0.45 -6.72 12.27
CA VAL A 195 -1.10 -7.30 13.45
C VAL A 195 -1.54 -8.75 13.21
N GLY A 196 -1.74 -9.14 11.96
CA GLY A 196 -2.21 -10.46 11.52
C GLY A 196 -3.71 -10.71 11.71
N ASP A 197 -4.52 -9.66 11.91
CA ASP A 197 -5.97 -9.74 12.08
C ASP A 197 -6.63 -8.40 11.71
N LEU A 198 -7.60 -8.43 10.77
CA LEU A 198 -8.38 -7.25 10.35
C LEU A 198 -9.34 -6.75 11.42
N ASP A 199 -9.87 -7.66 12.24
CA ASP A 199 -10.91 -7.35 13.22
C ASP A 199 -10.30 -6.81 14.53
N ALA A 200 -9.03 -7.11 14.79
CA ALA A 200 -8.26 -6.57 15.93
C ALA A 200 -7.92 -5.09 15.78
N VAL A 201 -7.87 -4.55 14.55
CA VAL A 201 -7.49 -3.16 14.29
C VAL A 201 -8.72 -2.28 14.23
N ARG A 202 -8.93 -1.44 15.25
CA ARG A 202 -9.99 -0.41 15.24
C ARG A 202 -9.54 0.78 14.42
N VAL A 203 -10.38 1.24 13.50
CA VAL A 203 -10.08 2.34 12.59
C VAL A 203 -11.06 3.47 12.81
N ARG A 204 -10.54 4.71 12.85
CA ARG A 204 -11.32 5.95 12.85
C ARG A 204 -10.91 6.80 11.65
N VAL A 205 -11.90 7.24 10.89
CA VAL A 205 -11.74 8.18 9.78
C VAL A 205 -12.23 9.54 10.24
N VAL A 206 -11.35 10.52 10.22
CA VAL A 206 -11.59 11.87 10.73
C VAL A 206 -11.43 12.86 9.58
N ALA A 207 -12.43 13.70 9.39
CA ALA A 207 -12.36 14.88 8.54
C ALA A 207 -11.98 16.09 9.40
N ASP A 208 -10.89 16.76 9.07
CA ASP A 208 -10.46 17.96 9.79
C ASP A 208 -10.24 19.11 8.79
N PRO A 209 -11.07 20.17 8.83
CA PRO A 209 -10.91 21.36 7.99
C PRO A 209 -9.54 22.05 8.17
N GLY A 210 -8.89 21.88 9.33
CA GLY A 210 -7.56 22.39 9.62
C GLY A 210 -6.42 21.49 9.13
N ALA A 211 -6.72 20.31 8.58
CA ALA A 211 -5.69 19.37 8.13
C ALA A 211 -4.91 19.92 6.92
N ARG A 212 -3.60 20.11 7.09
CA ARG A 212 -2.69 20.46 5.99
C ARG A 212 -2.13 19.23 5.28
N HIS A 213 -2.19 18.08 5.95
CA HIS A 213 -1.55 16.83 5.58
C HIS A 213 -2.51 15.68 5.84
N THR A 214 -2.39 14.59 5.07
CA THR A 214 -3.00 13.33 5.49
C THR A 214 -2.19 12.80 6.66
N ARG A 215 -2.84 12.62 7.81
CA ARG A 215 -2.18 12.12 9.03
C ARG A 215 -2.70 10.73 9.36
N HIS A 216 -1.77 9.83 9.66
CA HIS A 216 -2.08 8.51 10.18
C HIS A 216 -1.43 8.35 11.55
N VAL A 217 -2.24 7.98 12.52
CA VAL A 217 -1.79 7.68 13.87
C VAL A 217 -2.11 6.22 14.15
N VAL A 218 -1.08 5.41 14.34
CA VAL A 218 -1.20 4.02 14.77
C VAL A 218 -0.82 3.95 16.24
N GLU A 219 -1.73 3.45 17.06
CA GLU A 219 -1.54 3.25 18.49
C GLU A 219 -1.75 1.76 18.77
N ALA A 220 -0.81 1.14 19.47
CA ALA A 220 -0.91 -0.26 19.86
C ALA A 220 -0.45 -0.42 21.30
N SER A 221 -1.10 -1.29 22.07
CA SER A 221 -0.71 -1.58 23.45
C SER A 221 -0.96 -3.03 23.79
N GLY A 222 -0.19 -3.54 24.76
CA GLY A 222 -0.34 -4.87 25.33
C GLY A 222 0.59 -5.10 26.50
N ALA A 223 0.70 -6.35 26.96
CA ALA A 223 1.56 -6.74 28.07
C ALA A 223 3.05 -6.34 27.91
N HIS A 224 3.50 -6.14 26.67
CA HIS A 224 4.90 -5.83 26.34
C HIS A 224 5.18 -4.34 26.11
N GLY A 225 4.17 -3.46 26.24
CA GLY A 225 4.37 -2.01 26.15
C GLY A 225 3.27 -1.29 25.37
N ALA A 226 3.50 0.00 25.12
CA ALA A 226 2.65 0.86 24.32
C ALA A 226 3.47 1.56 23.23
N TYR A 227 2.90 1.60 22.04
CA TYR A 227 3.56 2.05 20.82
C TYR A 227 2.67 3.08 20.13
N ARG A 228 3.28 4.15 19.64
CA ARG A 228 2.59 5.19 18.88
C ARG A 228 3.44 5.61 17.69
N PHE A 229 2.86 5.49 16.50
CA PHE A 229 3.45 5.97 15.25
C PHE A 229 2.55 7.07 14.69
N ASP A 230 3.13 8.24 14.49
CA ASP A 230 2.42 9.43 14.07
C ASP A 230 3.10 10.00 12.84
N VAL A 231 2.44 9.85 11.69
CA VAL A 231 2.97 10.29 10.40
C VAL A 231 2.01 11.26 9.75
N ALA A 232 2.56 12.34 9.20
CA ALA A 232 1.82 13.36 8.46
C ALA A 232 2.49 13.55 7.10
N HIS A 233 1.75 13.25 6.04
CA HIS A 233 2.28 13.29 4.67
C HIS A 233 1.65 14.41 3.87
N LEU A 234 2.49 15.07 3.07
CA LEU A 234 2.03 15.91 1.99
C LEU A 234 1.29 15.06 0.94
N PRO A 235 0.17 15.57 0.38
CA PRO A 235 -0.50 14.91 -0.73
C PRO A 235 0.39 14.93 -1.98
N ASP A 236 0.30 13.89 -2.80
CA ASP A 236 1.02 13.83 -4.07
C ASP A 236 0.47 14.90 -5.03
N PRO A 237 1.33 15.73 -5.65
CA PRO A 237 0.86 16.78 -6.57
C PRO A 237 0.18 16.21 -7.82
N GLY A 238 0.58 15.01 -8.27
CA GLY A 238 0.00 14.31 -9.41
C GLY A 238 -1.20 13.43 -9.05
N ASN A 239 -1.39 13.07 -7.78
CA ASN A 239 -2.58 12.39 -7.28
C ASN A 239 -2.85 12.73 -5.79
N PRO A 240 -3.64 13.76 -5.48
CA PRO A 240 -3.87 14.21 -4.11
C PRO A 240 -4.51 13.16 -3.17
N ALA A 241 -5.09 12.09 -3.71
CA ALA A 241 -5.63 10.98 -2.91
C ALA A 241 -4.54 10.08 -2.31
N THR A 242 -3.32 10.15 -2.83
CA THR A 242 -2.15 9.36 -2.40
C THR A 242 -1.12 10.25 -1.73
N SER A 243 -0.42 9.73 -0.72
CA SER A 243 0.69 10.44 -0.07
C SER A 243 1.97 10.37 -0.91
N GLN A 244 2.74 11.46 -0.95
CA GLN A 244 4.02 11.55 -1.70
C GLN A 244 5.03 10.46 -1.33
N VAL A 245 4.96 9.92 -0.11
CA VAL A 245 5.89 8.89 0.37
C VAL A 245 5.66 7.52 -0.26
N VAL A 246 4.45 7.22 -0.77
CA VAL A 246 4.07 5.85 -1.19
C VAL A 246 4.97 5.29 -2.30
N PRO A 247 5.29 6.02 -3.38
CA PRO A 247 6.24 5.53 -4.38
C PRO A 247 7.63 5.24 -3.81
N TYR A 248 8.08 6.03 -2.83
CA TYR A 248 9.36 5.80 -2.17
C TYR A 248 9.34 4.61 -1.21
N ALA A 249 8.18 4.30 -0.60
CA ALA A 249 7.99 3.05 0.14
C ALA A 249 8.09 1.82 -0.78
N VAL A 250 7.58 1.91 -2.01
CA VAL A 250 7.77 0.88 -3.05
C VAL A 250 9.25 0.75 -3.39
N LEU A 251 9.94 1.86 -3.70
CA LEU A 251 11.37 1.86 -4.02
C LEU A 251 12.23 1.28 -2.89
N ARG A 252 11.92 1.61 -1.64
CA ARG A 252 12.60 1.05 -0.46
C ARG A 252 12.39 -0.47 -0.36
N SER A 253 11.16 -0.93 -0.58
CA SER A 253 10.85 -2.38 -0.57
C SER A 253 11.58 -3.09 -1.71
N LEU A 254 11.60 -2.49 -2.90
CA LEU A 254 12.32 -3.01 -4.06
C LEU A 254 13.82 -3.09 -3.81
N ALA A 255 14.42 -2.06 -3.21
CA ALA A 255 15.84 -2.05 -2.85
C ALA A 255 16.21 -3.16 -1.86
N ALA A 256 15.34 -3.44 -0.88
CA ALA A 256 15.52 -4.55 0.04
C ALA A 256 15.47 -5.91 -0.70
N LEU A 257 14.51 -6.08 -1.62
CA LEU A 257 14.37 -7.30 -2.43
C LEU A 257 15.49 -7.50 -3.47
N ALA A 258 16.11 -6.41 -3.91
CA ALA A 258 17.27 -6.39 -4.79
C ALA A 258 18.59 -6.67 -4.05
N GLY A 259 18.57 -6.86 -2.73
CA GLY A 259 19.73 -7.23 -1.94
C GLY A 259 20.65 -6.07 -1.57
N ARG A 260 20.14 -4.83 -1.48
CA ARG A 260 20.92 -3.68 -1.02
C ARG A 260 21.44 -3.91 0.40
N THR A 261 22.75 -3.76 0.60
CA THR A 261 23.41 -4.01 1.88
C THR A 261 23.19 -2.86 2.87
N GLY A 262 23.20 -3.17 4.17
CA GLY A 262 23.18 -2.19 5.26
C GLY A 262 21.84 -1.47 5.48
N GLN A 263 20.71 -2.05 5.07
CA GLN A 263 19.38 -1.47 5.26
C GLN A 263 18.67 -2.03 6.50
N ILE A 264 17.83 -1.20 7.12
CA ILE A 264 16.78 -1.67 8.04
C ILE A 264 15.76 -2.42 7.18
N LEU A 265 15.47 -3.67 7.52
CA LEU A 265 14.50 -4.54 6.82
C LEU A 265 13.06 -4.17 7.18
#